data_AF-A0A2W5XHH2-F1
#
_entry.id   AF-A0A2W5XHH2-F1
#
_cell.length_a   1.000
_cell.length_b   1.000
_cell.length_c   1.000
_cell.angle_alpha   90.00
_cell.angle_beta   90.00
_cell.angle_gamma   90.00
#
_symmetry.space_group_name_H-M   'P 1'
#
loop_
_entity.id
_entity.type
_entity.pdbx_description
1 polymer ?
#
loop_
_entity_poly.entity_id
_entity_poly.type
_entity_poly.pdbx_seq_one_letter_code
_entity_poly.pdbx_strand_id
1 'polypeptide(L)'
;MRSIFVVSPFDGGWCVKVASTGEVMTFDTGGQAERRARALAAEASRHLNTAEVWIHDAAGRLVGRWVNERYEIVAPGEAVAA
;
A
#
# COMPACT_ATOMS: atom_id res chain seq x y z
N MET A 1 -0.76 -16.83 -2.64
CA MET A 1 -1.79 -15.76 -2.66
C MET A 1 -1.08 -14.41 -2.73
N ARG A 2 -1.77 -13.35 -3.16
CA ARG A 2 -1.22 -11.99 -3.21
C ARG A 2 -1.80 -11.17 -2.05
N SER A 3 -0.95 -10.54 -1.26
CA SER A 3 -1.33 -9.64 -0.16
C SER A 3 -1.09 -8.21 -0.58
N ILE A 4 -2.15 -7.40 -0.66
CA ILE A 4 -2.06 -5.99 -1.07
C ILE A 4 -2.38 -5.09 0.12
N PHE A 5 -1.48 -4.15 0.38
CA PHE A 5 -1.62 -3.11 1.41
C PHE A 5 -1.73 -1.75 0.71
N VAL A 6 -2.89 -1.12 0.80
CA VAL A 6 -3.18 0.14 0.14
C VAL A 6 -2.89 1.29 1.09
N VAL A 7 -1.95 2.16 0.73
CA VAL A 7 -1.67 3.43 1.42
C VAL A 7 -2.39 4.54 0.67
N SER A 8 -3.17 5.34 1.38
CA SER A 8 -3.84 6.50 0.78
C SER A 8 -4.05 7.60 1.81
N PRO A 9 -4.06 8.89 1.41
CA PRO A 9 -4.54 9.95 2.28
C PRO A 9 -6.04 9.79 2.54
N PHE A 10 -6.50 10.28 3.70
CA PHE A 10 -7.91 10.48 4.03
C PHE A 10 -8.08 11.84 4.72
N ASP A 11 -9.31 12.29 4.98
CA ASP A 11 -9.58 13.58 5.61
C ASP A 11 -8.79 13.77 6.91
N GLY A 12 -7.75 14.61 6.85
CA GLY A 12 -6.88 14.94 7.98
C GLY A 12 -5.76 13.94 8.30
N GLY A 13 -5.52 12.91 7.47
CA GLY A 13 -4.49 11.92 7.75
C GLY A 13 -4.19 10.94 6.61
N TRP A 14 -3.63 9.79 6.97
CA TRP A 14 -3.26 8.71 6.06
C TRP A 14 -3.71 7.37 6.59
N CYS A 15 -4.08 6.45 5.70
CA CYS A 15 -4.52 5.13 6.09
C CYS A 15 -3.78 4.01 5.35
N VAL A 16 -3.79 2.84 5.97
CA VAL A 16 -3.41 1.57 5.35
C VAL A 16 -4.65 0.67 5.34
N LYS A 17 -5.08 0.24 4.16
CA LYS A 17 -6.15 -0.75 3.99
C LYS A 17 -5.56 -2.10 3.57
N VAL A 18 -5.92 -3.16 4.28
CA VAL A 18 -5.58 -4.54 3.90
C VAL A 18 -6.62 -5.03 2.90
N ALA A 19 -6.23 -5.23 1.64
CA ALA A 19 -7.19 -5.52 0.57
C ALA A 19 -7.99 -6.81 0.80
N SER A 20 -7.37 -7.82 1.41
CA SER A 20 -8.00 -9.13 1.63
C SER A 20 -8.99 -9.17 2.79
N THR A 21 -8.85 -8.31 3.80
CA THR A 21 -9.70 -8.30 5.01
C THR A 21 -10.61 -7.09 5.10
N GLY A 22 -10.30 -6.02 4.37
CA GLY A 22 -10.97 -4.74 4.49
C GLY A 22 -10.57 -3.94 5.74
N GLU A 23 -9.66 -4.45 6.56
CA GLU A 23 -9.15 -3.76 7.74
C GLU A 23 -8.48 -2.43 7.35
N VAL A 24 -8.73 -1.37 8.13
CA VAL A 24 -8.17 -0.04 7.92
C VAL A 24 -7.48 0.44 9.19
N MET A 25 -6.24 0.90 9.04
CA MET A 25 -5.45 1.53 10.09
C MET A 25 -5.21 3.00 9.72
N THR A 26 -5.31 3.94 10.66
CA THR A 26 -5.10 5.38 10.43
C THR A 26 -3.82 5.89 11.08
N PHE A 27 -3.21 6.90 10.47
CA PHE A 27 -1.94 7.51 10.83
C PHE A 27 -1.99 9.02 10.56
N ASP A 28 -1.19 9.79 11.28
CA ASP A 28 -1.10 11.24 11.09
C ASP A 28 -0.39 11.60 9.78
N THR A 29 0.60 10.80 9.37
CA THR A 29 1.46 11.10 8.22
C THR A 29 1.59 9.94 7.25
N GLY A 30 1.82 10.25 5.97
CA GLY A 30 2.04 9.25 4.92
C GLY A 30 3.28 8.40 5.16
N GLY A 31 4.33 8.98 5.74
CA GLY A 31 5.53 8.23 6.11
C GLY A 31 5.30 7.16 7.18
N GLN A 32 4.40 7.41 8.14
CA GLN A 32 3.99 6.39 9.12
C GLN A 32 3.17 5.28 8.46
N ALA A 33 2.17 5.66 7.65
CA ALA A 33 1.32 4.72 6.93
C ALA A 33 2.14 3.81 6.00
N GLU A 34 3.03 4.38 5.19
CA GLU A 34 3.90 3.62 4.29
C GLU A 34 4.83 2.68 5.06
N ARG A 35 5.48 3.16 6.13
CA ARG A 35 6.36 2.31 6.94
C ARG A 35 5.58 1.14 7.56
N ARG A 36 4.34 1.36 8.01
CA ARG A 36 3.49 0.28 8.51
C ARG A 36 3.08 -0.70 7.41
N ALA A 37 2.66 -0.21 6.25
CA ALA A 37 2.29 -1.06 5.12
C ALA A 37 3.46 -1.93 4.65
N ARG A 38 4.68 -1.38 4.59
CA ARG A 38 5.90 -2.14 4.28
C ARG A 38 6.22 -3.21 5.33
N ALA A 39 6.03 -2.90 6.61
CA ALA A 39 6.21 -3.90 7.67
C ALA A 39 5.20 -5.06 7.55
N LEU A 40 3.94 -4.76 7.22
CA LEU A 40 2.92 -5.78 6.98
C LEU A 40 3.21 -6.61 5.73
N ALA A 41 3.69 -5.97 4.65
CA ALA A 41 4.11 -6.66 3.45
C ALA A 41 5.28 -7.62 3.70
N ALA A 42 6.30 -7.15 4.44
CA ALA A 42 7.44 -7.98 4.82
C ALA A 42 7.00 -9.20 5.65
N GLU A 43 6.09 -9.02 6.62
CA GLU A 43 5.56 -10.14 7.42
C GLU A 43 4.75 -11.12 6.55
N ALA A 44 3.90 -10.63 5.65
CA ALA A 44 3.14 -11.47 4.73
C ALA A 44 4.04 -12.28 3.79
N SER A 45 5.15 -11.70 3.32
CA SER A 45 6.11 -12.39 2.45
C SER A 45 6.81 -13.57 3.11
N ARG A 46 6.92 -13.61 4.44
CA ARG A 46 7.49 -14.76 5.17
C ARG A 46 6.66 -16.03 5.03
N HIS A 47 5.38 -15.90 4.66
CA HIS A 47 4.45 -17.00 4.49
C HIS A 47 4.27 -17.42 3.02
N LEU A 48 5.31 -17.24 2.18
CA LEU A 48 5.31 -17.58 0.74
C LEU A 48 4.23 -16.85 -0.09
N ASN A 49 3.77 -15.69 0.39
CA ASN A 49 2.85 -14.84 -0.36
C ASN A 49 3.60 -13.69 -1.05
N THR A 50 3.22 -13.40 -2.29
CA THR A 50 3.64 -12.16 -2.94
C THR A 50 2.96 -11.01 -2.22
N ALA A 51 3.74 -10.05 -1.70
CA ALA A 51 3.20 -8.91 -0.98
C ALA A 51 3.53 -7.61 -1.71
N GLU A 52 2.54 -6.73 -1.77
CA GLU A 52 2.66 -5.44 -2.44
C GLU A 52 2.10 -4.31 -1.58
N VAL A 53 2.75 -3.16 -1.67
CA VAL A 53 2.24 -1.90 -1.10
C VAL A 53 1.88 -0.97 -2.24
N TRP A 54 0.65 -0.48 -2.26
CA TRP A 54 0.13 0.39 -3.31
C TRP A 54 -0.10 1.78 -2.72
N ILE A 55 0.59 2.79 -3.22
CA ILE A 55 0.52 4.17 -2.73
C ILE A 55 -0.38 4.98 -3.66
N HIS A 56 -1.48 5.47 -3.12
CA HIS A 56 -2.42 6.34 -3.85
C HIS A 56 -2.31 7.79 -3.40
N ASP A 57 -2.55 8.71 -4.33
CA ASP A 57 -2.71 10.13 -4.03
C ASP A 57 -4.14 10.46 -3.57
N ALA A 58 -4.38 11.75 -3.27
CA ALA A 58 -5.67 12.25 -2.80
C ALA A 58 -6.81 12.13 -3.82
N ALA A 59 -6.50 11.92 -5.10
CA ALA A 59 -7.50 11.66 -6.13
C ALA A 59 -7.76 10.15 -6.32
N GLY A 60 -7.15 9.29 -5.48
CA GLY A 60 -7.26 7.84 -5.58
C GLY A 60 -6.46 7.25 -6.73
N ARG A 61 -5.49 7.97 -7.30
CA ARG A 61 -4.61 7.44 -8.36
C ARG A 61 -3.42 6.73 -7.75
N LEU A 62 -3.06 5.57 -8.29
CA LEU A 62 -1.83 4.87 -7.91
C LEU A 62 -0.62 5.67 -8.41
N VAL A 63 0.27 6.07 -7.50
CA VAL A 63 1.45 6.90 -7.78
C VAL A 63 2.77 6.20 -7.45
N GLY A 64 2.71 5.10 -6.71
CA GLY A 64 3.88 4.31 -6.39
C GLY A 64 3.51 2.92 -5.90
N ARG A 65 4.44 1.99 -6.05
CA ARG A 65 4.24 0.61 -5.63
C ARG A 65 5.52 0.03 -5.04
N TRP A 66 5.38 -0.74 -3.98
CA TRP A 66 6.42 -1.67 -3.55
C TRP A 66 6.01 -3.08 -3.95
N VAL A 67 6.92 -3.80 -4.63
CA VAL A 67 6.78 -5.23 -4.90
C VAL A 67 7.90 -5.93 -4.15
N ASN A 68 7.55 -6.72 -3.14
CA ASN A 68 8.51 -7.24 -2.17
C ASN A 68 9.34 -6.09 -1.56
N GLU A 69 10.63 -5.97 -1.92
CA GLU A 69 11.54 -4.92 -1.43
C GLU A 69 11.86 -3.83 -2.46
N ARG A 70 11.34 -3.94 -3.68
CA ARG A 70 11.62 -3.00 -4.76
C ARG A 70 10.54 -1.93 -4.86
N TYR A 71 10.96 -0.67 -4.85
CA TYR A 71 10.08 0.46 -5.14
C TYR A 71 10.00 0.73 -6.65
N GLU A 72 8.79 0.96 -7.13
CA GLU A 72 8.44 1.29 -8.51
C GLU A 72 7.62 2.59 -8.49
N ILE A 73 8.06 3.60 -9.22
CA ILE A 73 7.25 4.80 -9.48
C ILE A 73 6.24 4.41 -10.56
N VAL A 74 4.96 4.66 -10.31
CA VAL A 74 3.88 4.39 -11.27
C VAL A 74 3.50 5.70 -11.93
N ALA A 75 3.63 5.76 -13.26
CA ALA A 75 3.29 6.97 -14.00
C ALA A 75 1.76 7.20 -13.96
N PRO A 76 1.29 8.46 -13.93
CA PRO A 76 -0.14 8.75 -13.96
C PRO A 76 -0.79 8.12 -15.21
N GLY A 77 -1.77 7.24 -15.01
CA GLY A 77 -2.51 6.57 -16.09
C GLY A 77 -2.14 5.11 -16.35
N GLU A 78 -1.14 4.57 -15.65
CA GLU A 78 -0.83 3.14 -15.71
C GLU A 78 -1.80 2.35 -14.80
N ALA A 79 -2.77 1.68 -15.41
CA ALA A 79 -3.71 0.84 -14.69
C ALA A 79 -3.01 -0.44 -14.20
N VAL A 80 -2.81 -0.57 -12.89
CA VAL A 80 -2.32 -1.81 -12.30
C VAL A 80 -3.52 -2.72 -12.04
N ALA A 81 -3.59 -3.83 -12.78
CA ALA A 81 -4.60 -4.86 -12.55
C ALA A 81 -4.48 -5.43 -11.12
N ALA A 82 -5.58 -5.37 -10.39
CA ALA A 82 -5.74 -5.92 -9.04
C ALA A 82 -5.73 -7.45 -9.05
#